data_AF-A0A1Q6Z8I5-F1
#
_entry.id   AF-A0A1Q6Z8I5-F1
#
_cell.length_a   1.000
_cell.length_b   1.000
_cell.length_c   1.000
_cell.angle_alpha   90.00
_cell.angle_beta   90.00
_cell.angle_gamma   90.00
#
_symmetry.space_group_name_H-M   'P 1'
#
loop_
_entity.id
_entity.type
_entity.pdbx_description
1 polymer ?
#
loop_
_entity_poly.entity_id
_entity_poly.type
_entity_poly.pdbx_seq_one_letter_code
_entity_poly.pdbx_strand_id
1 'polypeptide(L)'
;MELWLPYGQTEIPIRIPDDNFYRILEPNNSSGIGSPRALVENALETPLNGYSLKDMVKPGAVAAIVIDPIVPLDARREAVTVLTSRLLSLGVENTKVFKSA
;
A
#
# COMPACT_ATOMS: atom_id res chain seq x y z
N MET A 1 15.75 -12.95 29.11
CA MET A 1 15.39 -12.88 27.66
C MET A 1 16.16 -11.75 26.95
N GLU A 2 16.55 -11.94 25.68
CA GLU A 2 17.20 -10.92 24.82
C GLU A 2 16.36 -10.64 23.56
N LEU A 3 16.16 -9.36 23.21
CA LEU A 3 15.35 -8.91 22.07
C LEU A 3 16.11 -7.85 21.26
N TRP A 4 15.81 -7.75 19.97
CA TRP A 4 16.32 -6.69 19.10
C TRP A 4 15.22 -5.66 18.85
N LEU A 5 15.44 -4.41 19.25
CA LEU A 5 14.49 -3.32 19.03
C LEU A 5 14.95 -2.43 17.86
N PRO A 6 14.08 -2.13 16.89
CA PRO A 6 14.39 -1.16 15.85
C PRO A 6 14.72 0.21 16.44
N TYR A 7 15.84 0.79 16.01
CA TYR A 7 16.30 2.12 16.39
C TYR A 7 16.95 2.82 15.19
N GLY A 8 16.18 3.70 14.55
CA GLY A 8 16.60 4.37 13.31
C GLY A 8 16.79 3.37 12.16
N GLN A 9 18.03 3.25 11.67
CA GLN A 9 18.42 2.30 10.62
C GLN A 9 19.13 1.05 11.19
N THR A 10 19.14 0.90 12.51
CA THR A 10 19.82 -0.19 13.22
C THR A 10 18.85 -0.91 14.15
N GLU A 11 19.33 -1.97 14.78
CA GLU A 11 18.66 -2.63 15.89
C GLU A 11 19.54 -2.60 17.12
N ILE A 12 18.95 -2.40 18.29
CA ILE A 12 19.65 -2.42 19.57
C ILE A 12 19.25 -3.66 20.37
N PRO A 13 20.21 -4.37 20.99
CA PRO A 13 19.91 -5.49 21.85
C PRO A 13 19.42 -4.99 23.22
N ILE A 14 18.31 -5.55 23.70
CA ILE A 14 17.81 -5.33 25.06
C ILE A 14 17.75 -6.65 25.82
N ARG A 15 18.13 -6.62 27.09
CA ARG A 15 18.04 -7.78 27.98
C ARG A 15 17.08 -7.49 29.12
N ILE A 16 16.04 -8.31 29.22
CA ILE A 16 15.02 -8.23 30.27
C ILE A 16 15.22 -9.46 31.17
N PRO A 17 15.47 -9.29 32.49
CA PRO A 17 15.47 -10.39 33.44
C PRO A 17 14.15 -11.15 33.40
N ASP A 18 14.20 -12.47 33.51
CA ASP A 18 13.00 -13.30 33.29
C ASP A 18 11.90 -13.01 34.32
N ASP A 19 12.26 -12.68 35.57
CA ASP A 19 11.32 -12.26 36.63
C ASP A 19 10.56 -10.96 36.30
N ASN A 20 11.10 -10.15 35.39
CA ASN A 20 10.52 -8.87 34.96
C ASN A 20 9.84 -8.97 33.59
N PHE A 21 9.93 -10.11 32.91
CA PHE A 21 9.33 -10.29 31.60
C PHE A 21 7.87 -10.71 31.74
N TYR A 22 6.96 -9.87 31.24
CA TYR A 22 5.54 -10.20 31.17
C TYR A 22 5.15 -10.83 29.82
N ARG A 23 5.25 -10.06 28.73
CA ARG A 23 4.90 -10.51 27.37
C ARG A 23 5.43 -9.55 26.30
N ILE A 24 5.52 -10.02 25.06
CA ILE A 24 5.67 -9.20 23.85
C ILE A 24 4.29 -9.05 23.18
N LEU A 25 3.92 -7.82 22.82
CA LEU A 25 2.73 -7.52 22.04
C LEU A 25 3.14 -7.23 20.60
N GLU A 26 2.88 -8.17 19.69
CA GLU A 26 3.15 -7.99 18.27
C GLU A 26 1.85 -7.75 17.50
N PRO A 27 1.88 -6.94 16.43
CA PRO A 27 0.77 -6.84 15.50
C PRO A 27 0.42 -8.23 14.94
N ASN A 28 -0.85 -8.47 14.68
CA ASN A 28 -1.27 -9.68 13.99
C ASN A 28 -0.88 -9.55 12.52
N ASN A 29 0.35 -9.93 12.19
CA ASN A 29 0.87 -9.93 10.84
C ASN A 29 0.21 -11.09 10.08
N SER A 30 -0.79 -10.78 9.26
CA SER A 30 -1.42 -11.79 8.40
C SER A 30 -0.39 -12.33 7.41
N SER A 31 0.12 -13.53 7.68
CA SER A 31 0.97 -14.27 6.77
C SER A 31 0.16 -14.71 5.54
N GLY A 32 0.69 -14.47 4.33
CA GLY A 32 0.11 -14.98 3.09
C GLY A 32 -0.76 -14.02 2.29
N ILE A 33 -0.63 -12.71 2.50
CA ILE A 33 -1.25 -11.74 1.60
C ILE A 33 -0.56 -11.88 0.22
N GLY A 34 -1.35 -11.96 -0.85
CA GLY A 34 -0.85 -12.02 -2.24
C GLY A 34 0.05 -10.84 -2.62
N SER A 35 0.65 -10.89 -3.81
CA SER A 35 1.54 -9.81 -4.26
C SER A 35 0.83 -8.44 -4.21
N PRO A 36 1.52 -7.33 -3.89
CA PRO A 36 0.90 -6.01 -3.80
C PRO A 36 0.09 -5.66 -5.06
N ARG A 37 0.61 -6.04 -6.23
CA ARG A 37 -0.07 -5.91 -7.51
C ARG A 37 -1.43 -6.63 -7.54
N ALA A 38 -1.47 -7.91 -7.18
CA ALA A 38 -2.69 -8.71 -7.22
C ALA A 38 -3.77 -8.16 -6.27
N LEU A 39 -3.36 -7.62 -5.12
CA LEU A 39 -4.29 -6.97 -4.18
C LEU A 39 -4.91 -5.71 -4.77
N VAL A 40 -4.10 -4.86 -5.40
CA VAL A 40 -4.59 -3.63 -6.04
C VAL A 40 -5.52 -3.97 -7.21
N GLU A 41 -5.15 -4.93 -8.06
CA GLU A 41 -6.00 -5.38 -9.16
C GLU A 41 -7.34 -5.91 -8.65
N ASN A 42 -7.34 -6.74 -7.60
CA ASN A 42 -8.55 -7.25 -6.99
C ASN A 42 -9.44 -6.13 -6.42
N ALA A 43 -8.85 -5.17 -5.72
CA ALA A 43 -9.57 -4.03 -5.16
C ALA A 43 -10.25 -3.16 -6.24
N LEU A 44 -9.64 -3.04 -7.42
CA LEU A 44 -10.24 -2.30 -8.55
C LEU A 44 -11.39 -3.04 -9.24
N GLU A 45 -11.40 -4.37 -9.21
CA GLU A 45 -12.52 -5.19 -9.73
C GLU A 45 -13.65 -5.35 -8.69
N THR A 46 -13.37 -5.11 -7.40
CA THR A 46 -14.34 -5.18 -6.30
C THR A 46 -14.49 -3.85 -5.57
N PRO A 47 -15.02 -2.79 -6.24
CA PRO A 47 -15.10 -1.47 -5.66
C PRO A 47 -16.06 -1.41 -4.47
N LEU A 48 -15.69 -0.63 -3.45
CA LEU A 48 -16.57 -0.35 -2.32
C LEU A 48 -17.74 0.54 -2.77
N ASN A 49 -18.95 0.21 -2.31
CA ASN A 49 -20.18 0.96 -2.57
C ASN A 49 -20.50 1.19 -4.06
N GLY A 50 -19.95 0.36 -4.96
CA GLY A 50 -20.22 0.44 -6.40
C GLY A 50 -19.53 1.59 -7.13
N TYR A 51 -18.59 2.30 -6.51
CA TYR A 51 -17.81 3.36 -7.17
C TYR A 51 -16.69 2.78 -8.03
N SER A 52 -17.05 2.17 -9.16
CA SER A 52 -16.07 1.59 -10.07
C SER A 52 -15.41 2.67 -10.93
N LEU A 53 -14.11 2.50 -11.25
CA LEU A 53 -13.42 3.38 -12.19
C LEU A 53 -14.06 3.36 -13.58
N LYS A 54 -14.65 2.21 -13.99
CA LYS A 54 -15.33 2.05 -15.27
C LYS A 54 -16.52 3.01 -15.40
N ASP A 55 -17.24 3.24 -14.31
CA ASP A 55 -18.45 4.09 -14.32
C ASP A 55 -18.11 5.58 -14.17
N MET A 56 -16.95 5.91 -13.61
CA MET A 56 -16.52 7.30 -13.36
C MET A 56 -15.74 7.92 -14.52
N VAL A 57 -15.02 7.09 -15.29
CA VAL A 57 -14.13 7.57 -16.35
C VAL A 57 -14.92 7.84 -17.63
N LYS A 58 -14.62 8.99 -18.26
CA LYS A 58 -15.11 9.32 -19.60
C LYS A 58 -13.96 9.18 -20.61
N PRO A 59 -14.18 8.59 -21.79
CA PRO A 59 -13.18 8.58 -22.85
C PRO A 59 -12.73 10.02 -23.20
N GLY A 60 -11.44 10.22 -23.43
CA GLY A 60 -10.86 11.55 -23.68
C GLY A 60 -10.54 12.35 -22.42
N ALA A 61 -10.83 11.82 -21.22
CA ALA A 61 -10.51 12.51 -19.98
C ALA A 61 -9.00 12.48 -19.69
N VAL A 62 -8.56 13.46 -18.88
CA VAL A 62 -7.23 13.49 -18.26
C VAL A 62 -7.41 13.20 -16.77
N ALA A 63 -6.61 12.27 -16.24
CA ALA A 63 -6.69 11.86 -14.84
C ALA A 63 -5.43 12.26 -14.05
N ALA A 64 -5.63 12.59 -12.77
CA ALA A 64 -4.57 12.81 -11.81
C ALA A 64 -4.60 11.71 -10.74
N ILE A 65 -3.45 11.11 -10.46
CA ILE A 65 -3.27 10.13 -9.39
C ILE A 65 -2.50 10.82 -8.26
N VAL A 66 -3.14 10.95 -7.10
CA VAL A 66 -2.50 11.50 -5.90
C VAL A 66 -2.14 10.35 -4.97
N ILE A 67 -0.89 10.29 -4.54
CA ILE A 67 -0.40 9.26 -3.63
C ILE A 67 0.29 9.88 -2.43
N ASP A 68 -0.03 9.34 -1.27
CA ASP A 68 0.58 9.72 -0.02
C ASP A 68 2.02 9.14 0.12
N PRO A 69 3.01 9.94 0.51
CA PRO A 69 4.36 9.46 0.78
C PRO A 69 4.44 8.39 1.88
N ILE A 70 3.47 8.33 2.81
CA ILE A 70 3.38 7.34 3.89
C ILE A 70 3.20 5.91 3.37
N VAL A 71 2.67 5.76 2.15
CA VAL A 71 2.50 4.45 1.52
C VAL A 71 3.89 3.86 1.22
N PRO A 72 4.17 2.60 1.64
CA PRO A 72 5.43 1.93 1.35
C PRO A 72 5.78 1.98 -0.15
N LEU A 73 7.07 2.15 -0.45
CA LEU A 73 7.55 2.41 -1.81
C LEU A 73 7.09 1.35 -2.83
N ASP A 74 7.16 0.08 -2.45
CA ASP A 74 6.80 -1.03 -3.34
C ASP A 74 5.30 -1.07 -3.62
N ALA A 75 4.48 -0.90 -2.58
CA ALA A 75 3.03 -0.79 -2.72
C ALA A 75 2.64 0.42 -3.58
N ARG A 76 3.32 1.57 -3.40
CA ARG A 76 3.11 2.77 -4.22
C ARG A 76 3.44 2.52 -5.69
N ARG A 77 4.57 1.89 -6.00
CA ARG A 77 4.98 1.61 -7.39
C ARG A 77 3.97 0.71 -8.09
N GLU A 78 3.54 -0.36 -7.44
CA GLU A 78 2.55 -1.27 -7.99
C GLU A 78 1.20 -0.58 -8.16
N ALA A 79 0.75 0.20 -7.16
CA ALA A 79 -0.51 0.93 -7.23
C ALA A 79 -0.54 1.92 -8.40
N VAL A 80 0.51 2.73 -8.60
CA VAL A 80 0.62 3.64 -9.75
C VAL A 80 0.55 2.87 -11.06
N THR A 81 1.29 1.78 -11.17
CA THR A 81 1.39 0.98 -12.40
C THR A 81 0.02 0.43 -12.78
N VAL A 82 -0.64 -0.25 -11.83
CA VAL A 82 -1.97 -0.86 -12.05
C VAL A 82 -3.01 0.21 -12.37
N LEU A 83 -3.07 1.31 -11.60
CA LEU A 83 -4.03 2.40 -11.83
C LEU A 83 -3.82 3.06 -13.19
N THR A 84 -2.57 3.33 -13.57
CA THR A 84 -2.26 3.95 -14.86
C THR A 84 -2.69 3.05 -16.01
N SER A 85 -2.31 1.77 -15.99
CA SER A 85 -2.73 0.80 -17.00
C SER A 85 -4.25 0.69 -17.09
N ARG A 86 -4.95 0.69 -15.94
CA ARG A 86 -6.40 0.59 -15.91
C ARG A 86 -7.07 1.84 -16.48
N LEU A 87 -6.65 3.04 -16.09
CA LEU A 87 -7.21 4.29 -16.60
C LEU A 87 -7.01 4.43 -18.11
N LEU A 88 -5.82 4.11 -18.63
CA LEU A 88 -5.56 4.09 -20.07
C LEU A 88 -6.48 3.10 -20.81
N SER A 89 -6.68 1.90 -20.25
CA SER A 89 -7.60 0.91 -20.83
C SER A 89 -9.07 1.36 -20.87
N LEU A 90 -9.45 2.33 -20.02
CA LEU A 90 -10.78 2.93 -19.97
C LEU A 90 -10.92 4.17 -20.86
N GLY A 91 -9.89 4.52 -21.63
CA GLY A 91 -9.91 5.63 -22.58
C GLY A 91 -9.48 6.98 -22.00
N VAL A 92 -8.80 7.00 -20.84
CA VAL A 92 -8.09 8.19 -20.37
C VAL A 92 -6.91 8.45 -21.31
N GLU A 93 -6.77 9.68 -21.80
CA GLU A 93 -5.69 10.04 -22.74
C GLU A 93 -4.34 10.22 -22.03
N ASN A 94 -4.38 10.73 -20.79
CA ASN A 94 -3.17 11.04 -20.05
C ASN A 94 -3.39 10.93 -18.54
N THR A 95 -2.35 10.46 -17.84
CA THR A 95 -2.32 10.30 -16.39
C THR A 95 -1.11 11.03 -15.82
N LYS A 96 -1.33 11.91 -14.83
CA LYS A 96 -0.23 12.55 -14.08
C LYS A 96 -0.22 12.08 -12.64
N VAL A 97 0.96 11.76 -12.12
CA VAL A 97 1.14 11.29 -10.74
C VAL A 97 1.68 12.43 -9.88
N PHE A 98 1.04 12.65 -8.74
CA PHE A 98 1.41 13.66 -7.76
C PHE A 98 1.65 13.00 -6.40
N LYS A 99 2.59 13.54 -5.63
CA LYS A 99 2.72 13.22 -4.21
C LYS A 99 1.83 14.20 -3.44
N SER A 100 1.05 13.72 -2.48
CA SER A 100 0.38 14.64 -1.56
C SER A 100 1.45 15.37 -0.73
N ALA A 101 1.26 16.69 -0.58
CA ALA A 101 2.16 17.56 0.17
C ALA A 101 2.09 17.26 1.67
#